data_AF-A0A815EX24-F1
#
_entry.id   AF-A0A815EX24-F1
#
_cell.length_a   1.000
_cell.length_b   1.000
_cell.length_c   1.000
_cell.angle_alpha   90.00
_cell.angle_beta   90.00
_cell.angle_gamma   90.00
#
_symmetry.space_group_name_H-M   'P 1'
#
loop_
_entity.id
_entity.type
_entity.pdbx_description
1 polymer ?
#
loop_
_entity_poly.entity_id
_entity_poly.type
_entity_poly.pdbx_seq_one_letter_code
_entity_poly.pdbx_strand_id
1 'polypeptide(L)'
;MFISSAGGLILDFAVQTLRGVAVFQPVMNGVGGNLVAVQASRLSTALHQHGKPGEFKDRAHYYASKICPNPYKVFLSNKNNSSTTRVLLFMSIPGHLTFVFIIWKLAVNHPRISILFVFLYLIAAFIQVAILLYIAQWMVAYTWRHERDPDNVCIPYLTAIGDLLGTALLTCVFLLLPSSI
;
A
#
# COMPACT_ATOMS: atom_id res chain seq x y z
N MET A 1 10.88 9.74 9.99
CA MET A 1 11.03 9.25 11.39
C MET A 1 9.68 9.17 12.10
N PHE A 2 8.89 10.26 12.21
CA PHE A 2 7.62 10.24 12.97
C PHE A 2 6.59 9.16 12.53
N ILE A 3 6.33 9.01 11.23
CA ILE A 3 5.34 8.04 10.71
C ILE A 3 5.73 6.59 11.05
N SER A 4 7.01 6.26 10.88
CA SER A 4 7.54 4.93 11.20
C SER A 4 7.53 4.68 12.71
N SER A 5 7.85 5.68 13.54
CA SER A 5 7.74 5.57 15.00
C SER A 5 6.31 5.31 15.47
N ALA A 6 5.31 5.98 14.87
CA ALA A 6 3.90 5.72 15.16
C ALA A 6 3.49 4.29 14.78
N GLY A 7 3.94 3.80 13.61
CA GLY A 7 3.71 2.42 13.19
C GLY A 7 4.37 1.40 14.12
N GLY A 8 5.60 1.67 14.54
CA GLY A 8 6.33 0.87 15.52
C GLY A 8 5.63 0.78 16.86
N LEU A 9 5.09 1.88 17.38
CA LEU A 9 4.37 1.88 18.66
C LEU A 9 3.06 1.06 18.60
N ILE A 10 2.33 1.14 17.49
CA ILE A 10 1.15 0.30 17.27
C ILE A 10 1.57 -1.18 17.17
N LEU A 11 2.67 -1.47 16.49
CA LEU A 11 3.20 -2.83 16.38
C LEU A 11 3.62 -3.38 17.74
N ASP A 12 4.37 -2.61 18.54
CA ASP A 12 4.83 -3.02 19.86
C ASP A 12 3.64 -3.37 20.76
N PHE A 13 2.61 -2.52 20.78
CA PHE A 13 1.36 -2.80 21.49
C PHE A 13 0.69 -4.07 20.96
N ALA A 14 0.58 -4.22 19.63
CA ALA A 14 -0.11 -5.34 19.02
C ALA A 14 0.62 -6.68 19.22
N VAL A 15 1.95 -6.70 19.16
CA VAL A 15 2.76 -7.90 19.38
C VAL A 15 2.68 -8.37 20.84
N GLN A 16 2.64 -7.43 21.79
CA GLN A 16 2.49 -7.75 23.21
C GLN A 16 1.10 -8.27 23.55
N THR A 17 0.07 -7.80 22.83
CA THR A 17 -1.34 -8.07 23.17
C THR A 17 -1.96 -9.19 22.33
N LEU A 18 -1.50 -9.40 21.09
CA LEU A 18 -2.17 -10.23 20.09
C LEU A 18 -1.20 -11.27 19.50
N ARG A 19 -1.41 -12.54 19.86
CA ARG A 19 -0.62 -13.66 19.33
C ARG A 19 -0.81 -13.78 17.82
N GLY A 20 0.30 -13.73 17.08
CA GLY A 20 0.32 -13.96 15.63
C GLY A 20 0.42 -12.69 14.77
N VAL A 21 0.20 -11.48 15.31
CA VAL A 21 0.37 -10.23 14.56
C VAL A 21 1.78 -10.12 13.96
N ALA A 22 2.80 -10.51 14.74
CA ALA A 22 4.20 -10.49 14.31
C ALA A 22 4.48 -11.33 13.04
N VAL A 23 3.69 -12.38 12.78
CA VAL A 23 3.88 -13.26 11.62
C VAL A 23 3.25 -12.66 10.36
N PHE A 24 2.14 -11.93 10.50
CA PHE A 24 1.41 -11.36 9.36
C PHE A 24 1.80 -9.92 9.04
N GLN A 25 2.39 -9.18 9.98
CA GLN A 25 2.79 -7.79 9.74
C GLN A 25 3.83 -7.63 8.63
N PRO A 26 4.91 -8.44 8.55
CA PRO A 26 5.89 -8.31 7.47
C PRO A 26 5.26 -8.56 6.10
N VAL A 27 4.27 -9.47 6.03
CA VAL A 27 3.53 -9.75 4.80
C VAL A 27 2.60 -8.60 4.42
N MET A 28 1.81 -8.10 5.38
CA MET A 28 0.89 -6.99 5.17
C MET A 28 1.63 -5.78 4.60
N ASN A 29 2.71 -5.41 5.27
CA ASN A 29 3.48 -4.24 4.93
C ASN A 29 4.35 -4.46 3.68
N GLY A 30 4.97 -5.63 3.57
CA GLY A 30 5.83 -5.97 2.44
C GLY A 30 5.07 -5.99 1.10
N VAL A 31 3.90 -6.62 1.04
CA VAL A 31 3.10 -6.64 -0.19
C VAL A 31 2.62 -5.24 -0.55
N GLY A 32 2.00 -4.52 0.39
CA GLY A 32 1.47 -3.18 0.11
C GLY A 32 2.55 -2.15 -0.24
N GLY A 33 3.65 -2.14 0.52
CA GLY A 33 4.80 -1.27 0.30
C GLY A 33 5.46 -1.49 -1.06
N ASN A 34 5.65 -2.74 -1.46
CA ASN A 34 6.24 -3.06 -2.77
C ASN A 34 5.32 -2.69 -3.93
N LEU A 35 4.02 -2.99 -3.83
CA LEU A 35 3.04 -2.63 -4.87
C LEU A 35 2.97 -1.11 -5.08
N VAL A 36 2.96 -0.34 -3.99
CA VAL A 36 2.91 1.12 -4.10
C VAL A 36 4.23 1.70 -4.60
N ALA A 37 5.38 1.13 -4.24
CA ALA A 37 6.68 1.52 -4.77
C ALA A 37 6.76 1.32 -6.29
N VAL A 38 6.28 0.17 -6.78
CA VAL A 38 6.18 -0.10 -8.23
C VAL A 38 5.27 0.93 -8.91
N GLN A 39 4.13 1.25 -8.31
CA GLN A 39 3.24 2.27 -8.88
C GLN A 39 3.88 3.65 -8.92
N ALA A 40 4.54 4.07 -7.83
CA ALA A 40 5.22 5.36 -7.75
C ALA A 40 6.33 5.48 -8.82
N SER A 41 7.15 4.44 -8.96
CA SER A 41 8.22 4.39 -9.97
C SER A 41 7.69 4.46 -11.40
N ARG A 42 6.58 3.77 -11.68
CA ARG A 42 5.94 3.86 -13.00
C ARG A 42 5.38 5.24 -13.30
N LEU A 43 4.74 5.88 -12.31
CA LEU A 43 4.23 7.24 -12.47
C LEU A 43 5.37 8.25 -12.65
N SER A 44 6.45 8.12 -11.89
CA SER A 44 7.68 8.91 -12.05
C SER A 44 8.27 8.75 -13.44
N THR A 45 8.46 7.51 -13.89
CA THR A 45 8.98 7.19 -15.23
C THR A 45 8.12 7.79 -16.34
N ALA A 46 6.78 7.69 -16.22
CA ALA A 46 5.87 8.27 -17.19
C ALA A 46 6.00 9.80 -17.27
N LEU A 47 6.28 10.48 -16.16
CA LEU A 47 6.54 11.92 -16.13
C LEU A 47 7.90 12.25 -16.77
N HIS A 48 8.95 11.49 -16.43
CA HIS A 48 10.29 11.63 -17.00
C HIS A 48 10.36 11.42 -18.52
N GLN A 49 9.49 10.56 -19.07
CA GLN A 49 9.35 10.39 -20.52
C GLN A 49 8.90 11.67 -21.24
N HIS A 50 8.29 12.63 -20.53
CA HIS A 50 7.67 13.81 -21.10
C HIS A 50 8.32 15.13 -20.66
N GLY A 51 9.27 15.12 -19.74
CA GLY A 51 9.95 16.32 -19.28
C GLY A 51 10.83 16.08 -18.07
N LYS A 52 11.44 17.16 -17.57
CA LYS A 52 12.17 17.16 -16.29
C LYS A 52 11.23 17.55 -15.15
N PRO A 53 11.56 17.24 -13.89
CA PRO A 53 10.80 17.72 -12.73
C PRO A 53 10.51 19.23 -12.83
N GLY A 54 9.27 19.64 -12.60
CA GLY A 54 8.79 21.02 -12.77
C GLY A 54 8.33 21.40 -14.18
N GLU A 55 8.76 20.67 -15.22
CA GLU A 55 8.34 20.94 -16.59
C GLU A 55 7.01 20.25 -16.92
N PHE A 56 6.09 21.01 -17.51
CA PHE A 56 4.87 20.49 -18.13
C PHE A 56 4.87 20.90 -19.60
N LYS A 57 5.43 20.04 -20.46
CA LYS A 57 5.51 20.33 -21.91
C LYS A 57 4.14 20.40 -22.59
N ASP A 58 3.10 19.81 -22.00
CA ASP A 58 1.78 19.73 -22.61
C ASP A 58 0.62 19.97 -21.62
N ARG A 59 -0.40 20.74 -22.02
CA ARG A 59 -1.55 21.08 -21.15
C ARG A 59 -2.33 19.84 -20.72
N ALA A 60 -2.43 18.83 -21.59
CA ALA A 60 -3.09 17.57 -21.29
C ALA A 60 -2.42 16.81 -20.12
N HIS A 61 -1.10 16.88 -20.02
CA HIS A 61 -0.32 16.26 -18.94
C HIS A 61 -0.32 17.09 -17.65
N TYR A 62 -0.42 18.43 -17.76
CA TYR A 62 -0.70 19.29 -16.61
C TYR A 62 -2.05 18.96 -15.93
N TYR A 63 -3.09 18.62 -16.72
CA TYR A 63 -4.37 18.13 -16.18
C TYR A 63 -4.31 16.69 -15.66
N ALA A 64 -3.41 15.85 -16.19
CA ALA A 64 -3.14 14.51 -15.66
C ALA A 64 -2.36 14.56 -14.33
N SER A 65 -1.55 15.59 -14.11
CA SER A 65 -0.81 15.87 -12.86
C SER A 65 -1.64 16.63 -11.82
N LYS A 66 -2.98 16.65 -11.95
CA LYS A 66 -3.82 17.31 -10.95
C LYS A 66 -3.54 16.68 -9.60
N ILE A 67 -3.11 17.50 -8.63
CA ILE A 67 -2.63 17.05 -7.33
C ILE A 67 -3.67 16.12 -6.68
N CYS A 68 -4.96 16.45 -6.72
CA CYS A 68 -6.04 15.60 -6.21
C CYS A 68 -6.93 15.06 -7.35
N PRO A 69 -6.57 13.92 -7.97
CA PRO A 69 -7.46 13.28 -8.94
C PRO A 69 -8.63 12.63 -8.20
N ASN A 70 -9.82 12.68 -8.78
CA ASN A 70 -10.98 11.98 -8.23
C ASN A 70 -10.68 10.47 -8.17
N PRO A 71 -10.92 9.76 -7.03
CA PRO A 71 -10.67 8.33 -6.90
C PRO A 71 -11.34 7.50 -8.00
N TYR A 72 -12.55 7.89 -8.44
CA TYR A 72 -13.22 7.24 -9.58
C TYR A 72 -12.38 7.30 -10.86
N LYS A 73 -11.67 8.41 -11.12
CA LYS A 73 -10.76 8.51 -12.27
C LYS A 73 -9.46 7.72 -12.08
N VAL A 74 -8.99 7.58 -10.84
CA VAL A 74 -7.79 6.80 -10.54
C VAL A 74 -8.04 5.31 -10.77
N PHE A 75 -9.18 4.78 -10.29
CA PHE A 75 -9.45 3.35 -10.32
C PHE A 75 -10.30 2.90 -11.52
N LEU A 76 -11.18 3.74 -12.07
CA LEU A 76 -12.15 3.33 -13.10
C LEU A 76 -12.00 4.06 -14.45
N SER A 77 -10.95 4.86 -14.65
CA SER A 77 -10.74 5.50 -15.97
C SER A 77 -10.21 4.49 -16.99
N ASN A 78 -10.54 4.67 -18.28
CA ASN A 78 -9.96 3.88 -19.38
C ASN A 78 -8.55 4.33 -19.80
N LYS A 79 -7.82 5.02 -18.92
CA LYS A 79 -6.45 5.47 -19.20
C LYS A 79 -5.44 4.43 -18.73
N ASN A 80 -4.30 4.30 -19.41
CA ASN A 80 -3.26 3.31 -19.11
C ASN A 80 -2.86 3.27 -17.61
N ASN A 81 -2.77 4.43 -16.97
CA ASN A 81 -2.42 4.52 -15.54
C ASN A 81 -3.47 3.86 -14.63
N SER A 82 -4.75 4.00 -14.96
CA SER A 82 -5.85 3.43 -14.17
C SER A 82 -5.94 1.91 -14.36
N SER A 83 -5.71 1.41 -15.58
CA SER A 83 -5.59 -0.03 -15.83
C SER A 83 -4.48 -0.66 -15.00
N THR A 84 -3.30 -0.03 -14.90
CA THR A 84 -2.24 -0.59 -14.05
C THR A 84 -2.56 -0.49 -12.56
N THR A 85 -3.17 0.61 -12.11
CA THR A 85 -3.63 0.72 -10.71
C THR A 85 -4.58 -0.43 -10.34
N ARG A 86 -5.51 -0.81 -11.23
CA ARG A 86 -6.38 -1.97 -11.00
C ARG A 86 -5.58 -3.28 -10.97
N VAL A 87 -4.65 -3.48 -11.90
CA VAL A 87 -3.82 -4.70 -11.95
C VAL A 87 -3.05 -4.87 -10.64
N LEU A 88 -2.39 -3.82 -10.15
CA LEU A 88 -1.65 -3.87 -8.87
C LEU A 88 -2.58 -4.12 -7.68
N LEU A 89 -3.76 -3.50 -7.68
CA LEU A 89 -4.76 -3.72 -6.63
C LEU A 89 -5.25 -5.18 -6.60
N PHE A 90 -5.61 -5.74 -7.75
CA PHE A 90 -6.06 -7.14 -7.82
C PHE A 90 -4.92 -8.14 -7.63
N MET A 91 -3.68 -7.79 -7.95
CA MET A 91 -2.49 -8.60 -7.68
C MET A 91 -2.20 -8.74 -6.17
N SER A 92 -2.68 -7.81 -5.34
CA SER A 92 -2.60 -7.92 -3.88
C SER A 92 -3.26 -9.20 -3.36
N ILE A 93 -4.42 -9.59 -3.89
CA ILE A 93 -5.18 -10.77 -3.43
C ILE A 93 -4.37 -12.08 -3.57
N PRO A 94 -3.91 -12.49 -4.76
CA PRO A 94 -3.10 -13.70 -4.90
C PRO A 94 -1.76 -13.58 -4.18
N GLY A 95 -1.17 -12.38 -4.10
CA GLY A 95 0.05 -12.14 -3.32
C GLY A 95 -0.12 -12.50 -1.85
N HIS A 96 -1.15 -11.94 -1.20
CA HIS A 96 -1.46 -12.22 0.20
C HIS A 96 -1.86 -13.68 0.43
N LEU A 97 -2.69 -14.26 -0.43
CA LEU A 97 -3.07 -15.67 -0.34
C LEU A 97 -1.86 -16.61 -0.40
N THR A 98 -0.89 -16.31 -1.28
CA THR A 98 0.35 -17.09 -1.39
C THR A 98 1.13 -17.07 -0.07
N PHE A 99 1.30 -15.89 0.54
CA PHE A 99 2.01 -15.79 1.82
C PHE A 99 1.24 -16.40 3.00
N VAL A 100 -0.09 -16.26 3.04
CA VAL A 100 -0.93 -16.93 4.05
C VAL A 100 -0.78 -18.45 3.94
N PHE A 101 -0.76 -19.00 2.72
CA PHE A 101 -0.53 -20.42 2.48
C PHE A 101 0.86 -20.87 2.96
N ILE A 102 1.90 -20.08 2.68
CA ILE A 102 3.26 -20.36 3.16
C ILE A 102 3.31 -20.35 4.70
N ILE A 103 2.70 -19.35 5.35
CA ILE A 103 2.63 -19.27 6.82
C ILE A 103 1.90 -20.49 7.39
N TRP A 104 0.78 -20.89 6.79
CA TRP A 104 0.04 -22.07 7.22
C TRP A 104 0.88 -23.35 7.19
N LYS A 105 1.75 -23.50 6.19
CA LYS A 105 2.64 -24.65 6.04
C LYS A 105 3.87 -24.62 6.94
N LEU A 106 4.48 -23.45 7.14
CA LEU A 106 5.78 -23.32 7.80
C LEU A 106 5.70 -22.94 9.28
N ALA A 107 4.58 -22.39 9.75
CA ALA A 107 4.47 -21.96 11.13
C ALA A 107 4.41 -23.16 12.09
N VAL A 108 5.48 -23.31 12.88
CA VAL A 108 5.69 -24.40 13.86
C VAL A 108 4.54 -24.56 14.86
N ASN A 109 3.83 -23.47 15.17
CA ASN A 109 2.72 -23.45 16.13
C ASN A 109 1.33 -23.53 15.49
N HIS A 110 1.22 -23.80 14.18
CA HIS A 110 -0.03 -23.80 13.40
C HIS A 110 -1.01 -22.72 13.89
N PRO A 111 -0.77 -21.43 13.60
CA PRO A 111 -1.71 -20.39 13.96
C PRO A 111 -3.09 -20.83 13.48
N ARG A 112 -4.11 -20.71 14.34
CA ARG A 112 -5.50 -21.07 13.99
C ARG A 112 -6.00 -20.06 12.97
N ILE A 113 -5.57 -20.23 11.72
CA ILE A 113 -5.97 -19.43 10.57
C ILE A 113 -7.41 -19.86 10.24
N SER A 114 -8.38 -19.12 10.78
CA SER A 114 -9.78 -19.32 10.46
C SER A 114 -10.11 -18.72 9.09
N ILE A 115 -11.14 -19.26 8.43
CA ILE A 115 -11.64 -18.70 7.17
C ILE A 115 -12.06 -17.23 7.37
N LEU A 116 -12.66 -16.92 8.52
CA LEU A 116 -13.04 -15.55 8.89
C LEU A 116 -11.81 -14.64 9.01
N PHE A 117 -10.72 -15.10 9.62
CA PHE A 117 -9.47 -14.33 9.69
C PHE A 117 -8.94 -14.03 8.30
N VAL A 118 -8.85 -15.04 7.41
CA VAL A 118 -8.34 -14.83 6.04
C VAL A 118 -9.22 -13.84 5.28
N PHE A 119 -10.55 -13.93 5.42
CA PHE A 119 -11.48 -13.02 4.77
C PHE A 119 -11.28 -11.56 5.23
N LEU A 120 -11.26 -11.32 6.55
CA LEU A 120 -11.05 -9.99 7.12
C LEU A 120 -9.65 -9.43 6.80
N TYR A 121 -8.63 -10.29 6.85
CA TYR A 121 -7.25 -9.97 6.47
C TYR A 121 -7.15 -9.51 5.02
N LEU A 122 -7.80 -10.21 4.08
CA LEU A 122 -7.80 -9.82 2.67
C LEU A 122 -8.54 -8.51 2.44
N ILE A 123 -9.65 -8.25 3.15
CA ILE A 123 -10.33 -6.95 3.08
C ILE A 123 -9.40 -5.83 3.58
N ALA A 124 -8.75 -6.02 4.72
CA ALA A 124 -7.80 -5.05 5.28
C ALA A 124 -6.64 -4.77 4.32
N ALA A 125 -6.03 -5.82 3.75
CA ALA A 125 -4.97 -5.72 2.76
C ALA A 125 -5.42 -4.97 1.49
N PHE A 126 -6.61 -5.31 0.98
CA PHE A 126 -7.16 -4.66 -0.20
C PHE A 126 -7.42 -3.17 0.03
N ILE A 127 -7.98 -2.80 1.19
CA ILE A 127 -8.18 -1.40 1.59
C ILE A 127 -6.84 -0.68 1.72
N GLN A 128 -5.84 -1.30 2.37
CA GLN A 128 -4.51 -0.74 2.55
C GLN A 128 -3.86 -0.42 1.20
N VAL A 129 -3.82 -1.39 0.28
CA VAL A 129 -3.26 -1.19 -1.08
C VAL A 129 -4.05 -0.13 -1.85
N ALA A 130 -5.39 -0.12 -1.77
CA ALA A 130 -6.20 0.89 -2.45
C ALA A 130 -5.87 2.31 -1.97
N ILE A 131 -5.77 2.52 -0.64
CA ILE A 131 -5.39 3.83 -0.07
C ILE A 131 -3.99 4.22 -0.54
N LEU A 132 -3.02 3.30 -0.49
CA LEU A 132 -1.65 3.58 -0.90
C LEU A 132 -1.53 3.94 -2.38
N LEU A 133 -2.17 3.18 -3.27
CA LEU A 133 -2.16 3.47 -4.70
C LEU A 133 -2.80 4.82 -5.02
N TYR A 134 -3.82 5.23 -4.26
CA TYR A 134 -4.43 6.55 -4.38
C TYR A 134 -3.46 7.66 -3.93
N ILE A 135 -2.85 7.52 -2.75
CA ILE A 135 -1.87 8.49 -2.23
C ILE A 135 -0.68 8.62 -3.19
N ALA A 136 -0.22 7.53 -3.81
CA ALA A 136 0.88 7.57 -4.77
C ALA A 136 0.60 8.49 -5.97
N GLN A 137 -0.62 8.48 -6.50
CA GLN A 137 -1.01 9.37 -7.61
C GLN A 137 -0.90 10.84 -7.23
N TRP A 138 -1.41 11.18 -6.04
CA TRP A 138 -1.35 12.54 -5.50
C TRP A 138 0.09 12.97 -5.23
N MET A 139 0.86 12.11 -4.54
CA MET A 139 2.17 12.49 -4.03
C MET A 139 3.23 12.58 -5.14
N VAL A 140 3.16 11.72 -6.15
CA VAL A 140 4.04 11.80 -7.33
C VAL A 140 3.78 13.10 -8.09
N ALA A 141 2.51 13.42 -8.33
CA ALA A 141 2.13 14.68 -9.00
C ALA A 141 2.54 15.91 -8.18
N TYR A 142 2.37 15.87 -6.86
CA TYR A 142 2.80 16.93 -5.95
C TYR A 142 4.33 17.12 -5.99
N THR A 143 5.09 16.03 -5.89
CA THR A 143 6.55 16.07 -5.85
C THR A 143 7.13 16.58 -7.17
N TRP A 144 6.57 16.13 -8.30
CA TRP A 144 6.96 16.59 -9.63
C TRP A 144 6.80 18.11 -9.79
N ARG A 145 5.72 18.69 -9.26
CA ARG A 145 5.48 20.15 -9.30
C ARG A 145 6.47 20.96 -8.48
N HIS A 146 7.12 20.33 -7.50
CA HIS A 146 8.12 20.97 -6.66
C HIS A 146 9.55 20.68 -7.13
N GLU A 147 9.73 20.32 -8.41
CA GLU A 147 11.04 20.12 -9.04
C GLU A 147 11.89 19.04 -8.35
N ARG A 148 11.23 18.09 -7.69
CA ARG A 148 11.89 16.95 -7.03
C ARG A 148 11.58 15.66 -7.78
N ASP A 149 12.54 14.75 -7.77
CA ASP A 149 12.36 13.41 -8.30
C ASP A 149 11.39 12.62 -7.40
N PRO A 150 10.21 12.20 -7.93
CA PRO A 150 9.27 11.41 -7.18
C PRO A 150 9.83 10.07 -6.70
N ASP A 151 10.82 9.47 -7.35
CA ASP A 151 11.36 8.18 -6.93
C ASP A 151 12.16 8.30 -5.62
N ASN A 152 12.89 9.40 -5.46
CA ASN A 152 13.70 9.65 -4.27
C ASN A 152 12.86 10.10 -3.06
N VAL A 153 11.72 10.75 -3.32
CA VAL A 153 10.88 11.31 -2.26
C VAL A 153 9.70 10.40 -1.95
N CYS A 154 8.95 9.97 -2.97
CA CYS A 154 7.65 9.34 -2.76
C CYS A 154 7.74 7.93 -2.19
N ILE A 155 8.69 7.12 -2.67
CA ILE A 155 8.78 5.71 -2.28
C ILE A 155 8.98 5.56 -0.76
N PRO A 156 9.96 6.23 -0.12
CA PRO A 156 10.13 6.14 1.34
C PRO A 156 8.89 6.54 2.14
N TYR A 157 8.18 7.61 1.73
CA TYR A 157 6.98 8.06 2.43
C TYR A 157 5.80 7.10 2.22
N LEU A 158 5.60 6.58 1.01
CA LEU A 158 4.52 5.62 0.74
C LEU A 158 4.73 4.32 1.50
N THR A 159 5.97 3.84 1.57
CA THR A 159 6.30 2.65 2.36
C THR A 159 6.03 2.90 3.85
N ALA A 160 6.48 4.02 4.41
CA ALA A 160 6.22 4.35 5.82
C ALA A 160 4.72 4.51 6.14
N ILE A 161 3.94 5.12 5.25
CA ILE A 161 2.48 5.20 5.38
C ILE A 161 1.87 3.80 5.27
N GLY A 162 2.38 2.97 4.36
CA GLY A 162 1.96 1.60 4.18
C GLY A 162 2.23 0.75 5.41
N ASP A 163 3.35 1.00 6.09
CA ASP A 163 3.69 0.33 7.34
C ASP A 163 2.70 0.68 8.45
N LEU A 164 2.42 1.97 8.60
CA LEU A 164 1.48 2.48 9.61
C LEU A 164 0.06 1.95 9.36
N LEU A 165 -0.45 2.10 8.14
CA LEU A 165 -1.79 1.65 7.75
C LEU A 165 -1.92 0.13 7.81
N GLY A 166 -0.93 -0.61 7.30
CA GLY A 166 -0.92 -2.06 7.29
C GLY A 166 -0.94 -2.62 8.70
N THR A 167 -0.10 -2.08 9.59
CA THR A 167 -0.06 -2.48 11.00
C THR A 167 -1.38 -2.14 11.71
N ALA A 168 -1.91 -0.92 11.54
CA ALA A 168 -3.16 -0.50 12.19
C ALA A 168 -4.36 -1.34 11.74
N LEU A 169 -4.50 -1.59 10.44
CA LEU A 169 -5.59 -2.40 9.88
C LEU A 169 -5.46 -3.87 10.28
N LEU A 170 -4.25 -4.42 10.30
CA LEU A 170 -4.00 -5.78 10.77
C LEU A 170 -4.37 -5.91 12.25
N THR A 171 -3.94 -4.99 13.11
CA THR A 171 -4.32 -4.96 14.52
C THR A 171 -5.83 -4.90 14.69
N CYS A 172 -6.53 -4.08 13.91
CA CYS A 172 -7.99 -4.01 13.91
C CYS A 172 -8.63 -5.38 13.57
N VAL A 173 -8.13 -6.08 12.55
CA VAL A 173 -8.62 -7.43 12.20
C VAL A 173 -8.48 -8.40 13.37
N PHE A 174 -7.33 -8.40 14.05
CA PHE A 174 -7.11 -9.27 15.21
C PHE A 174 -8.03 -8.91 16.39
N LEU A 175 -8.29 -7.62 16.64
CA LEU A 175 -9.20 -7.17 17.70
C LEU A 175 -10.66 -7.54 17.43
N LEU A 176 -11.07 -7.60 16.15
CA LEU A 176 -12.44 -7.95 15.75
C LEU A 176 -12.70 -9.47 15.80
N LEU A 177 -11.66 -10.30 15.86
CA LEU A 177 -11.82 -11.74 15.88
C LEU A 177 -12.19 -12.23 17.29
N PRO A 178 -13.29 -12.99 17.45
CA PRO A 178 -13.78 -13.43 18.77
C PRO A 178 -12.85 -14.37 19.55
N SER A 179 -11.70 -14.76 19.00
CA SER A 179 -10.85 -15.84 19.51
C SER A 179 -9.37 -15.45 19.67
N SER A 180 -9.09 -14.21 20.06
CA SER A 180 -7.73 -13.73 20.38
C SER A 180 -7.52 -13.57 21.89
N ILE A 181 -7.75 -14.67 22.63
CA ILE A 181 -7.13 -14.98 23.94
C ILE A 181 -6.57 -16.40 23.85
#